data_AF-A0A2M8NEK2-F1
#
_entry.id   AF-A0A2M8NEK2-F1
#
_cell.length_a   1.000
_cell.length_b   1.000
_cell.length_c   1.000
_cell.angle_alpha   90.00
_cell.angle_beta   90.00
_cell.angle_gamma   90.00
#
_symmetry.space_group_name_H-M   'P 1'
#
loop_
_entity.id
_entity.type
_entity.pdbx_description
1 polymer ?
#
loop_
_entity_poly.entity_id
_entity_poly.type
_entity_poly.pdbx_seq_one_letter_code
_entity_poly.pdbx_strand_id
1 'polypeptide(L)'
;IVPAPFAPDAILEAAEAGIELIVCVTEHIPMHDEARLFNTLRRRYPKTRLIGPNCSGIISPGKCNIGFTPGEVAMPGGPVGTVSRSGTLSYQALYELTQKGIGQTTGVGIGG
;
A
#
# COMPACT_ATOMS: atom_id res chain seq x y z
N ILE A 1 -1.11 -1.63 12.07
CA ILE A 1 -2.08 -2.71 11.77
C ILE A 1 -3.17 -2.65 12.82
N VAL A 2 -4.44 -2.73 12.41
CA VAL A 2 -5.61 -2.69 13.30
C VAL A 2 -6.66 -3.71 12.82
N PRO A 3 -7.48 -4.33 13.69
CA PRO A 3 -8.54 -5.24 13.25
C PRO A 3 -9.58 -4.55 12.37
N ALA A 4 -10.24 -5.32 11.48
CA ALA A 4 -11.18 -4.81 10.47
C ALA A 4 -12.27 -3.87 11.02
N PRO A 5 -12.93 -4.17 12.17
CA PRO A 5 -13.96 -3.29 12.72
C PRO A 5 -13.47 -1.89 13.11
N PHE A 6 -12.17 -1.74 13.38
CA PHE A 6 -11.57 -0.48 13.85
C PHE A 6 -10.75 0.24 12.77
N ALA A 7 -10.57 -0.40 11.60
CA ALA A 7 -9.71 0.13 10.55
C ALA A 7 -10.22 1.46 9.96
N PRO A 8 -11.52 1.65 9.67
CA PRO A 8 -12.00 2.93 9.16
C PRO A 8 -11.73 4.09 10.12
N ASP A 9 -12.00 3.89 11.42
CA ASP A 9 -11.81 4.93 12.43
C ASP A 9 -10.33 5.28 12.60
N ALA A 10 -9.45 4.29 12.65
CA ALA A 10 -8.01 4.52 12.73
C ALA A 10 -7.45 5.28 11.50
N ILE A 11 -8.00 5.01 10.31
CA ILE A 11 -7.61 5.74 9.08
C ILE A 11 -8.07 7.19 9.14
N LEU A 12 -9.29 7.44 9.62
CA LEU A 12 -9.81 8.80 9.77
C LEU A 12 -9.08 9.59 10.86
N GLU A 13 -8.74 8.94 11.97
CA GLU A 13 -7.92 9.52 13.05
C GLU A 13 -6.54 9.93 12.53
N ALA A 14 -5.87 9.05 11.78
CA ALA A 14 -4.58 9.38 11.17
C ALA A 14 -4.69 10.53 10.15
N ALA A 15 -5.77 10.58 9.37
CA ALA A 15 -6.01 11.67 8.43
C ALA A 15 -6.28 13.01 9.16
N GLU A 16 -7.03 12.99 10.26
CA GLU A 16 -7.29 14.16 11.12
C GLU A 16 -6.02 14.68 11.77
N ALA A 17 -5.10 13.79 12.17
CA ALA A 17 -3.77 14.13 12.66
C ALA A 17 -2.83 14.72 11.59
N GLY A 18 -3.26 14.81 10.33
CA GLY A 18 -2.50 15.40 9.23
C GLY A 18 -1.53 14.44 8.53
N ILE A 19 -1.69 13.13 8.71
CA ILE A 19 -0.88 12.14 7.99
C ILE A 19 -1.27 12.14 6.50
N GLU A 20 -0.30 12.40 5.63
CA GLU A 20 -0.54 12.53 4.18
C GLU A 20 -0.55 11.19 3.42
N LEU A 21 0.06 10.14 3.97
CA LEU A 21 0.08 8.81 3.37
C LEU A 21 -0.22 7.75 4.44
N ILE A 22 -1.32 7.02 4.24
CA ILE A 22 -1.76 5.94 5.11
C ILE A 22 -1.72 4.63 4.31
N VAL A 23 -1.10 3.61 4.88
CA VAL A 23 -1.06 2.25 4.29
C VAL A 23 -1.90 1.32 5.16
N CYS A 24 -3.02 0.85 4.61
CA CYS A 24 -3.95 -0.05 5.29
C CYS A 24 -3.78 -1.48 4.79
N VAL A 25 -3.11 -2.30 5.58
CA VAL A 25 -2.91 -3.73 5.28
C VAL A 25 -4.06 -4.62 5.78
N THR A 26 -5.01 -4.05 6.53
CA THR A 26 -6.10 -4.80 7.16
C THR A 26 -7.02 -5.38 6.09
N GLU A 27 -7.34 -6.66 6.24
CA GLU A 27 -8.28 -7.39 5.37
C GLU A 27 -9.68 -7.48 6.00
N HIS A 28 -10.67 -7.91 5.20
CA HIS A 28 -12.03 -8.20 5.64
C HIS A 28 -12.81 -6.97 6.18
N ILE A 29 -12.46 -5.76 5.74
CA ILE A 29 -13.30 -4.59 5.97
C ILE A 29 -14.53 -4.71 5.06
N PRO A 30 -15.76 -4.52 5.56
CA PRO A 30 -16.94 -4.57 4.71
C PRO A 30 -16.86 -3.53 3.58
N MET A 31 -17.14 -3.94 2.34
CA MET A 31 -17.05 -3.08 1.15
C MET A 31 -17.84 -1.75 1.29
N HIS A 32 -19.00 -1.80 1.95
CA HIS A 32 -19.79 -0.60 2.21
C HIS A 32 -19.08 0.41 3.13
N ASP A 33 -18.30 -0.08 4.10
CA ASP A 33 -17.53 0.76 5.02
C ASP A 33 -16.31 1.35 4.31
N GLU A 34 -15.63 0.57 3.46
CA GLU A 34 -14.54 1.07 2.61
C GLU A 34 -15.01 2.19 1.67
N ALA A 35 -16.17 2.02 1.03
CA ALA A 35 -16.74 3.03 0.14
C ALA A 35 -17.12 4.32 0.90
N ARG A 36 -17.65 4.21 2.12
CA ARG A 36 -17.96 5.36 2.98
C ARG A 36 -16.68 6.06 3.46
N LEU A 37 -15.69 5.29 3.87
CA LEU A 37 -14.37 5.76 4.28
C LEU A 37 -13.70 6.54 3.15
N PHE A 38 -13.61 5.96 1.95
CA PHE A 38 -12.98 6.60 0.79
C PHE A 38 -13.61 7.96 0.46
N ASN A 39 -14.95 8.02 0.43
CA ASN A 39 -15.66 9.27 0.17
C ASN A 39 -15.45 10.31 1.27
N THR A 40 -15.41 9.88 2.53
CA THR A 40 -15.15 10.75 3.68
C THR A 40 -13.74 11.33 3.62
N LEU A 41 -12.74 10.46 3.39
CA LEU A 41 -11.34 10.84 3.28
C LEU A 41 -11.11 11.82 2.14
N ARG A 42 -11.66 11.55 0.95
CA ARG A 42 -11.59 12.45 -0.22
C ARG A 42 -12.18 13.83 0.02
N ARG A 43 -13.31 13.90 0.74
CA ARG A 43 -14.04 15.17 0.97
C ARG A 43 -13.42 16.00 2.11
N ARG A 44 -13.03 15.35 3.20
CA ARG A 44 -12.57 16.04 4.43
C ARG A 44 -11.06 16.20 4.50
N TYR A 45 -10.31 15.27 3.92
CA TYR A 45 -8.86 15.20 4.03
C TYR A 45 -8.20 15.06 2.64
N PRO A 46 -8.37 16.05 1.73
CA PRO A 46 -7.95 15.93 0.32
C PRO A 46 -6.43 15.76 0.12
N LYS A 47 -5.61 16.09 1.13
CA LYS A 47 -4.15 15.89 1.11
C LYS A 47 -3.74 14.46 1.47
N THR A 48 -4.61 13.70 2.13
CA THR A 48 -4.32 12.34 2.57
C THR A 48 -4.56 11.34 1.44
N ARG A 49 -3.59 10.45 1.25
CA ARG A 49 -3.65 9.31 0.33
C ARG A 49 -3.74 8.02 1.13
N LEU A 50 -4.59 7.11 0.66
CA LEU A 50 -4.75 5.78 1.23
C LEU A 50 -4.25 4.75 0.21
N ILE A 51 -3.38 3.84 0.64
CA ILE A 51 -3.03 2.61 -0.07
C ILE A 51 -3.72 1.45 0.66
N GLY A 52 -4.41 0.59 -0.09
CA GLY A 52 -5.30 -0.44 0.44
C GLY A 52 -6.76 0.06 0.59
N PRO A 53 -7.59 -0.62 1.42
CA PRO A 53 -7.27 -1.72 2.34
C PRO A 53 -6.80 -3.02 1.67
N ASN A 54 -6.53 -4.07 2.46
CA ASN A 54 -6.11 -5.39 1.96
C ASN A 54 -4.86 -5.33 1.05
N CYS A 55 -3.89 -4.46 1.36
CA CYS A 55 -2.71 -4.28 0.52
C CYS A 55 -1.43 -4.93 1.11
N SER A 56 -0.49 -5.28 0.24
CA SER A 56 0.88 -5.63 0.64
C SER A 56 1.73 -4.44 1.05
N GLY A 57 1.29 -3.22 0.72
CA GLY A 57 1.96 -1.96 1.03
C GLY A 57 2.78 -1.40 -0.12
N ILE A 58 3.84 -0.67 0.21
CA ILE A 58 4.67 0.08 -0.74
C ILE A 58 6.16 -0.12 -0.42
N ILE A 59 6.95 -0.35 -1.46
CA ILE A 59 8.41 -0.47 -1.36
C ILE A 59 9.08 0.42 -2.41
N SER A 60 10.03 1.24 -1.97
CA SER A 60 11.00 1.92 -2.82
C SER A 60 12.39 1.35 -2.46
N PRO A 61 12.97 0.47 -3.30
CA PRO A 61 14.19 -0.25 -2.96
C PRO A 61 15.35 0.69 -2.61
N GLY A 62 16.05 0.38 -1.52
CA GLY A 62 17.13 1.22 -0.98
C GLY A 62 16.67 2.54 -0.32
N LYS A 63 15.36 2.80 -0.21
CA LYS A 63 14.81 4.02 0.40
C LYS A 63 13.88 3.72 1.58
N CYS A 64 12.77 3.04 1.32
CA CYS A 64 11.74 2.80 2.33
C CYS A 64 10.89 1.58 1.95
N ASN A 65 10.39 0.88 2.96
CA ASN A 65 9.48 -0.24 2.81
C ASN A 65 8.42 -0.16 3.92
N ILE A 66 7.15 -0.09 3.53
CA ILE A 66 6.00 -0.01 4.44
C ILE A 66 5.01 -1.10 4.03
N GLY A 67 4.85 -2.11 4.87
CA GLY A 67 3.96 -3.26 4.61
C GLY A 67 4.69 -4.59 4.76
N PHE A 68 4.29 -5.57 3.97
CA PHE A 68 4.75 -6.96 4.08
C PHE A 68 5.62 -7.41 2.89
N THR A 69 6.03 -6.48 2.03
CA THR A 69 6.89 -6.80 0.89
C THR A 69 8.29 -7.15 1.39
N PRO A 70 8.85 -8.34 1.10
CA PRO A 70 10.23 -8.64 1.45
C PRO A 70 11.19 -7.70 0.72
N GLY A 71 12.13 -7.07 1.44
CA GLY A 71 13.05 -6.11 0.82
C GLY A 71 14.02 -6.74 -0.19
N GLU A 72 14.38 -8.00 0.04
CA GLU A 72 15.34 -8.77 -0.77
C GLU A 72 14.84 -9.13 -2.18
N VAL A 73 13.52 -9.10 -2.42
CA VAL A 73 12.98 -9.38 -3.76
C VAL A 73 13.05 -8.18 -4.70
N ALA A 74 13.47 -7.01 -4.20
CA ALA A 74 13.49 -5.78 -4.96
C ALA A 74 14.90 -5.20 -5.07
N MET A 75 15.24 -4.68 -6.25
CA MET A 75 16.56 -4.15 -6.56
C MET A 75 16.48 -2.67 -6.91
N PRO A 76 17.30 -1.78 -6.31
CA PRO A 76 17.34 -0.37 -6.67
C PRO A 76 17.94 -0.15 -8.07
N GLY A 77 17.85 1.10 -8.57
CA GLY A 77 18.49 1.49 -9.83
C GLY A 77 17.64 1.23 -11.09
N GLY A 78 16.31 1.17 -10.95
CA GLY A 78 15.40 0.82 -12.03
C GLY A 78 15.41 1.72 -13.27
N PRO A 79 14.49 1.41 -14.20
CA PRO A 79 13.47 2.43 -14.50
C PRO A 79 12.03 1.97 -14.21
N VAL A 80 11.82 0.71 -13.77
CA VAL A 80 10.47 0.11 -13.73
C VAL A 80 9.75 0.33 -12.40
N GLY A 81 8.50 0.79 -12.44
CA GLY A 81 7.58 0.74 -11.28
C GLY A 81 6.60 -0.41 -11.41
N THR A 82 6.14 -0.99 -10.29
CA THR A 82 5.14 -2.07 -10.30
C THR A 82 3.90 -1.69 -9.48
N VAL A 83 2.73 -2.08 -9.97
CA VAL A 83 1.45 -1.91 -9.27
C VAL A 83 0.68 -3.23 -9.35
N SER A 84 0.21 -3.74 -8.23
CA SER A 84 -0.52 -5.02 -8.16
C SER A 84 -1.64 -4.96 -7.13
N ARG A 85 -2.75 -5.64 -7.41
CA ARG A 85 -3.80 -5.93 -6.41
C ARG A 85 -3.44 -7.11 -5.52
N SER A 86 -2.79 -8.13 -6.08
CA SER A 86 -2.34 -9.30 -5.33
C SER A 86 -0.97 -9.06 -4.70
N GLY A 87 -0.87 -9.30 -3.38
CA GLY A 87 0.39 -9.17 -2.64
C GLY A 87 1.44 -10.18 -3.10
N THR A 88 1.09 -11.46 -3.21
CA THR A 88 2.05 -12.51 -3.65
C THR A 88 2.53 -12.28 -5.08
N LEU A 89 1.64 -11.87 -5.99
CA LEU A 89 2.03 -11.53 -7.36
C LEU A 89 2.91 -10.28 -7.41
N SER A 90 2.70 -9.32 -6.51
CA SER A 90 3.55 -8.14 -6.40
C SER A 90 5.00 -8.53 -6.12
N TYR A 91 5.22 -9.42 -5.14
CA TYR A 91 6.57 -9.85 -4.76
C TYR A 91 7.20 -10.73 -5.84
N GLN A 92 6.42 -11.58 -6.48
CA GLN A 92 6.88 -12.41 -7.59
C GLN A 92 7.37 -11.54 -8.76
N ALA A 93 6.62 -10.50 -9.12
CA ALA A 93 7.02 -9.58 -10.19
C ALA A 93 8.32 -8.83 -9.85
N LEU A 94 8.46 -8.35 -8.61
CA LEU A 94 9.70 -7.73 -8.14
C LEU A 94 10.87 -8.71 -8.23
N TYR A 95 10.68 -9.93 -7.72
CA TYR A 95 11.69 -10.98 -7.74
C TYR A 95 12.15 -11.31 -9.17
N GLU A 96 11.22 -11.53 -10.10
CA GLU A 96 11.56 -11.87 -11.49
C GLU A 96 12.28 -10.73 -12.23
N LEU A 97 11.92 -9.47 -11.96
CA LEU A 97 12.63 -8.31 -12.51
C LEU A 97 14.05 -8.23 -11.94
N THR A 98 14.19 -8.41 -10.63
CA THR A 98 15.49 -8.42 -9.94
C THR A 98 16.41 -9.53 -10.47
N GLN A 99 15.89 -10.75 -10.67
CA GLN A 99 16.66 -11.86 -11.25
C GLN A 99 17.14 -11.57 -12.68
N LYS A 100 16.43 -10.71 -13.42
CA LYS A 100 16.82 -10.26 -14.77
C LYS A 100 17.71 -9.02 -14.76
N GLY A 101 18.14 -8.53 -13.60
CA GLY A 101 18.94 -7.32 -13.47
C GLY A 101 18.16 -6.04 -13.80
N ILE A 102 16.84 -6.08 -13.77
CA ILE A 102 15.98 -4.92 -14.02
C ILE A 102 15.60 -4.33 -12.68
N GLY A 103 16.23 -3.22 -12.29
CA GLY A 103 15.89 -2.55 -11.03
C GLY A 103 14.47 -1.98 -11.03
N GLN A 104 13.95 -1.70 -9.84
CA GLN A 104 12.64 -1.06 -9.65
C GLN A 104 12.76 0.29 -8.95
N THR A 105 11.87 1.21 -9.31
CA THR A 105 11.75 2.53 -8.71
C THR A 105 10.88 2.48 -7.47
N THR A 106 9.65 1.96 -7.61
CA THR A 106 8.70 1.75 -6.52
C THR A 106 7.71 0.64 -6.90
N GLY A 107 7.47 -0.28 -5.98
CA GLY A 107 6.42 -1.28 -6.05
C GLY A 107 5.27 -0.92 -5.11
N VAL A 108 4.04 -0.99 -5.59
CA VAL A 108 2.83 -0.68 -4.82
C VAL A 108 1.84 -1.84 -4.91
N GLY A 109 1.57 -2.48 -3.78
CA GLY A 109 0.36 -3.27 -3.59
C GLY A 109 -0.80 -2.33 -3.31
N ILE A 110 -1.80 -2.27 -4.17
CA ILE A 110 -2.97 -1.39 -3.98
C ILE A 110 -4.11 -2.07 -3.23
N GLY A 111 -4.02 -3.39 -3.05
CA GLY A 111 -5.04 -4.22 -2.42
C GLY A 111 -6.09 -4.75 -3.39
N GLY A 112 -6.74 -5.84 -2.96
CA GLY A 112 -7.65 -6.66 -3.76
C GLY A 112 -9.11 -6.41 -3.45
#